data_AF-A0A840PEJ9-F1
#
_entry.id   AF-A0A840PEJ9-F1
#
_cell.length_a   1.000
_cell.length_b   1.000
_cell.length_c   1.000
_cell.angle_alpha   90.00
_cell.angle_beta   90.00
_cell.angle_gamma   90.00
#
_symmetry.space_group_name_H-M   'P 1'
#
loop_
_entity.id
_entity.type
_entity.pdbx_description
1 polymer ?
#
loop_
_entity_poly.entity_id
_entity_poly.type
_entity_poly.pdbx_seq_one_letter_code
_entity_poly.pdbx_strand_id
1 'polypeptide(L)'
;MSQSRRITLDQLAVDLDGAAVWLRDLSIAAERPAVPVELGENVCDRLEHMSKELATLARDVARIDTIITELQPLRPYLHQREPWGTRAHGSDREQWGKRLSTVLSMRQIIYLAADDLPWRDEEPGIPYLAGIEGLPDLEEWESPRAARRREAARQAAIQEQALQETCTTCSAQPGRPCVTSTGRTAELYHKPRIKAATAEVDAALAAAEEGTS
;
A
#
# COMPACT_ATOMS: atom_id res chain seq x y z
N MET A 1 -1.89 11.45 -15.50
CA MET A 1 -1.76 10.75 -14.20
C MET A 1 -0.95 11.65 -13.28
N SER A 2 -1.49 12.06 -12.14
CA SER A 2 -0.68 12.81 -11.16
C SER A 2 0.42 11.88 -10.67
N GLN A 3 1.68 12.20 -10.97
CA GLN A 3 2.82 11.54 -10.33
C GLN A 3 2.56 11.58 -8.83
N SER A 4 2.48 10.41 -8.20
CA SER A 4 2.29 10.33 -6.75
C SER A 4 3.47 11.01 -6.08
N ARG A 5 3.23 12.20 -5.53
CA ARG A 5 4.22 12.98 -4.78
C ARG A 5 4.81 12.08 -3.69
N ARG A 6 6.12 11.82 -3.75
CA ARG A 6 6.85 11.19 -2.63
C ARG A 6 6.88 12.19 -1.47
N ILE A 7 6.59 11.72 -0.27
CA ILE A 7 6.67 12.50 0.97
C ILE A 7 7.63 11.80 1.93
N THR A 8 8.28 12.57 2.81
CA THR A 8 9.12 12.03 3.88
C THR A 8 8.25 11.46 5.01
N LEU A 9 8.83 10.67 5.91
CA LEU A 9 8.12 10.19 7.09
C LEU A 9 7.81 11.33 8.06
N ASP A 10 8.75 12.26 8.25
CA ASP A 10 8.50 13.51 8.97
C ASP A 10 7.28 14.29 8.42
N GLN A 11 7.21 14.52 7.11
CA GLN A 11 6.06 15.20 6.50
C GLN A 11 4.76 14.43 6.73
N LEU A 12 4.79 13.10 6.61
CA LEU A 12 3.62 12.26 6.88
C LEU A 12 3.18 12.37 8.35
N ALA A 13 4.12 12.37 9.30
CA ALA A 13 3.81 12.52 10.72
C ALA A 13 3.15 13.88 11.01
N VAL A 14 3.68 14.97 10.44
CA VAL A 14 3.12 16.32 10.56
C VAL A 14 1.71 16.38 9.96
N ASP A 15 1.49 15.81 8.77
CA ASP A 15 0.19 15.81 8.11
C ASP A 15 -0.85 15.00 8.92
N LEU A 16 -0.45 13.88 9.52
CA LEU A 16 -1.31 13.06 10.38
C LEU A 16 -1.68 13.77 11.68
N ASP A 17 -0.72 14.45 12.32
CA ASP A 17 -0.97 15.23 13.54
C ASP A 17 -1.90 16.42 13.27
N GLY A 18 -1.66 17.14 12.17
CA GLY A 18 -2.55 18.22 11.72
C GLY A 18 -3.97 17.73 11.43
N ALA A 19 -4.12 16.57 10.79
CA ALA A 19 -5.44 15.95 10.57
C ALA A 19 -6.10 15.52 11.89
N ALA A 20 -5.34 15.03 12.86
CA ALA A 20 -5.85 14.65 14.18
C ALA A 20 -6.42 15.87 14.93
N VAL A 21 -5.70 17.01 14.93
CA VAL A 21 -6.18 18.27 15.52
C VAL A 21 -7.46 18.73 14.85
N TRP A 22 -7.49 18.74 13.52
CA TRP A 22 -8.67 19.16 12.77
C TRP A 22 -9.91 18.30 13.06
N LEU A 23 -9.77 16.96 13.13
CA LEU A 23 -10.88 16.08 13.48
C LEU A 23 -11.40 16.30 14.91
N ARG A 24 -10.51 16.64 15.85
CA ARG A 24 -10.90 16.99 17.22
C ARG A 24 -11.65 18.33 17.26
N ASP A 25 -11.18 19.32 16.51
CA ASP A 25 -11.88 20.61 16.44
C ASP A 25 -13.27 20.44 15.80
N LEU A 26 -13.39 19.57 14.79
CA LEU A 26 -14.67 19.20 14.21
C LEU A 26 -15.59 18.46 15.20
N SER A 27 -15.05 17.55 16.02
CA SER A 27 -15.87 16.84 17.02
C SER A 27 -16.47 17.83 18.02
N ILE A 28 -15.67 18.78 18.50
CA ILE A 28 -16.11 19.83 19.43
C ILE A 28 -17.12 20.77 18.77
N ALA A 29 -16.85 21.21 17.53
CA ALA A 29 -17.77 22.08 16.80
C ALA A 29 -19.13 21.39 16.54
N ALA A 30 -19.13 20.08 16.32
CA ALA A 30 -20.33 19.28 16.08
C ALA A 30 -21.21 19.10 17.34
N GLU A 31 -20.70 19.35 18.54
CA GLU A 31 -21.51 19.33 19.78
C GLU A 31 -22.58 20.43 19.80
N ARG A 32 -22.35 21.53 19.09
CA ARG A 32 -23.23 22.71 19.09
C ARG A 32 -23.41 23.25 17.67
N PRO A 33 -24.11 22.51 16.79
CA PRO A 33 -24.33 22.95 15.42
C PRO A 33 -25.18 24.24 15.40
N ALA A 34 -24.92 25.10 14.41
CA ALA A 34 -25.66 26.36 14.25
C ALA A 34 -27.17 26.16 14.03
N VAL A 35 -27.54 25.03 13.42
CA VAL A 35 -28.92 24.54 13.34
C VAL A 35 -29.04 23.37 14.31
N PRO A 36 -30.01 23.38 15.26
CA PRO A 36 -30.15 22.32 16.26
C PRO A 36 -30.65 21.03 15.62
N VAL A 37 -29.70 20.19 15.22
CA VAL A 37 -29.94 18.85 14.68
C VAL A 37 -29.21 17.85 15.56
N GLU A 38 -29.91 16.79 15.96
CA GLU A 38 -29.29 15.67 16.64
C GLU A 38 -28.48 14.86 15.62
N LEU A 39 -27.15 14.96 15.70
CA LEU A 39 -26.23 14.23 14.82
C LEU A 39 -26.11 12.74 15.20
N GLY A 40 -26.88 12.29 16.19
CA GLY A 40 -26.78 10.98 16.81
C GLY A 40 -25.56 10.85 17.73
N GLU A 41 -25.58 9.85 18.61
CA GLU A 41 -24.52 9.61 19.60
C GLU A 41 -23.15 9.33 18.96
N ASN A 42 -23.12 8.88 17.70
CA ASN A 42 -21.91 8.33 17.09
C ASN A 42 -21.02 9.36 16.39
N VAL A 43 -21.51 10.54 16.00
CA VAL A 43 -20.71 11.42 15.11
C VAL A 43 -19.57 12.10 15.86
N CYS A 44 -19.84 12.77 16.98
CA CYS A 44 -18.80 13.42 17.79
C CYS A 44 -17.78 12.40 18.32
N ASP A 45 -18.27 11.31 18.91
CA ASP A 45 -17.42 10.23 19.44
C ASP A 45 -16.56 9.58 18.36
N ARG A 46 -17.10 9.36 17.15
CA ARG A 46 -16.33 8.80 16.04
C ARG A 46 -15.24 9.75 15.54
N LEU A 47 -15.54 11.05 15.44
CA LEU A 47 -14.54 12.05 15.06
C LEU A 47 -13.42 12.14 16.11
N GLU A 48 -13.78 12.14 17.40
CA GLU A 48 -12.81 12.13 18.49
C GLU A 48 -11.97 10.83 18.49
N HIS A 49 -12.59 9.67 18.27
CA HIS A 49 -11.88 8.41 18.18
C HIS A 49 -10.88 8.40 17.02
N MET A 50 -11.32 8.81 15.82
CA MET A 50 -10.44 8.92 14.65
C MET A 50 -9.29 9.90 14.88
N SER A 51 -9.53 11.01 15.58
CA SER A 51 -8.47 11.94 16.00
C SER A 51 -7.42 11.24 16.86
N LYS A 52 -7.83 10.48 17.88
CA LYS A 52 -6.92 9.73 18.77
C LYS A 52 -6.11 8.65 18.02
N GLU A 53 -6.74 7.97 17.07
CA GLU A 53 -6.06 6.99 16.21
C GLU A 53 -5.00 7.66 15.34
N LEU A 54 -5.33 8.78 14.68
CA LEU A 54 -4.39 9.53 13.85
C LEU A 54 -3.23 10.11 14.68
N ALA A 55 -3.49 10.65 15.86
CA ALA A 55 -2.45 11.15 16.76
C ALA A 55 -1.50 10.04 17.24
N THR A 56 -2.01 8.82 17.42
CA THR A 56 -1.17 7.66 17.75
C THR A 56 -0.33 7.23 16.55
N LEU A 57 -0.92 7.18 15.37
CA LEU A 57 -0.21 6.87 14.13
C LEU A 57 0.88 7.91 13.83
N ALA A 58 0.60 9.21 14.03
CA ALA A 58 1.57 10.30 13.84
C ALA A 58 2.80 10.11 14.73
N ARG A 59 2.59 9.77 16.02
CA ARG A 59 3.69 9.48 16.96
C ARG A 59 4.52 8.27 16.54
N ASP A 60 3.88 7.19 16.08
CA ASP A 60 4.57 6.00 15.59
C ASP A 60 5.42 6.31 14.35
N VAL A 61 4.87 7.08 13.39
CA VAL A 61 5.59 7.50 12.17
C VAL A 61 6.78 8.40 12.53
N ALA A 62 6.58 9.38 13.41
CA ALA A 62 7.67 10.26 13.89
C ALA A 62 8.77 9.47 14.61
N ARG A 63 8.40 8.44 15.40
CA ARG A 63 9.37 7.55 16.06
C ARG A 63 10.20 6.79 15.03
N ILE A 64 9.58 6.31 13.95
CA ILE A 64 10.30 5.61 12.88
C ILE A 64 11.23 6.56 12.13
N ASP A 65 10.78 7.77 11.82
CA ASP A 65 11.62 8.79 11.20
C ASP A 65 12.87 9.03 12.06
N THR A 66 12.69 9.20 13.38
CA THR A 66 13.80 9.33 14.33
C THR A 66 14.73 8.11 14.32
N ILE A 67 14.19 6.90 14.37
CA ILE A 67 14.98 5.65 14.33
C ILE A 67 15.85 5.60 13.07
N ILE A 68 15.28 5.96 11.91
CA ILE A 68 15.97 5.90 10.62
C ILE A 68 16.99 7.02 10.49
N THR A 69 16.60 8.26 10.77
CA THR A 69 17.42 9.47 10.61
C THR A 69 18.59 9.50 11.61
N GLU A 70 18.35 9.10 12.86
CA GLU A 70 19.40 9.03 13.91
C GLU A 70 20.21 7.71 13.86
N LEU A 71 19.96 6.87 12.84
CA LEU A 71 20.64 5.58 12.64
C LEU A 71 20.61 4.68 13.88
N GLN A 72 19.49 4.70 14.62
CA GLN A 72 19.34 3.87 15.81
C GLN A 72 19.49 2.38 15.41
N PRO A 73 20.35 1.61 16.10
CA PRO A 73 20.58 0.22 15.74
C PRO A 73 19.33 -0.62 15.99
N LEU A 74 18.93 -1.40 14.98
CA LEU A 74 17.88 -2.40 15.08
C LEU A 74 18.48 -3.76 15.41
N ARG A 75 17.71 -4.61 16.08
CA ARG A 75 18.08 -6.03 16.26
C ARG A 75 18.35 -6.69 14.89
N PRO A 76 19.41 -7.50 14.75
CA PRO A 76 19.75 -8.13 13.47
C PRO A 76 18.74 -9.21 13.03
N TYR A 77 17.89 -9.67 13.94
CA TYR A 77 16.89 -10.71 13.69
C TYR A 77 15.51 -10.35 14.25
N LEU A 78 14.47 -10.86 13.59
CA LEU A 78 13.09 -10.84 14.08
C LEU A 78 12.91 -11.82 15.26
N HIS A 79 11.72 -11.84 15.86
CA HIS A 79 11.41 -12.62 17.06
C HIS A 79 11.77 -14.13 16.98
N GLN A 80 11.71 -14.74 15.80
CA GLN A 80 12.06 -16.16 15.56
C GLN A 80 13.50 -16.36 15.06
N ARG A 81 14.41 -15.41 15.34
CA ARG A 81 15.79 -15.36 14.80
C ARG A 81 15.88 -15.32 13.27
N GLU A 82 14.80 -14.90 12.64
CA GLU A 82 14.77 -14.72 11.19
C GLU A 82 15.55 -13.45 10.80
N PRO A 83 16.51 -13.51 9.85
CA PRO A 83 17.15 -12.30 9.36
C PRO A 83 16.15 -11.44 8.58
N TRP A 84 16.48 -10.16 8.45
CA TRP A 84 15.77 -9.18 7.63
C TRP A 84 16.72 -8.45 6.67
N GLY A 85 16.17 -7.61 5.78
CA GLY A 85 16.97 -6.80 4.87
C GLY A 85 17.76 -7.63 3.86
N THR A 86 18.96 -7.18 3.53
CA THR A 86 19.88 -7.87 2.60
C THR A 86 20.22 -9.28 3.08
N ARG A 87 20.28 -9.52 4.39
CA ARG A 87 20.50 -10.86 4.98
C ARG A 87 19.34 -11.83 4.71
N ALA A 88 18.15 -11.33 4.45
CA ALA A 88 16.97 -12.14 4.11
C ALA A 88 16.75 -12.28 2.60
N HIS A 89 17.47 -11.50 1.79
CA HIS A 89 17.31 -11.50 0.35
C HIS A 89 17.67 -12.88 -0.25
N GLY A 90 16.87 -13.37 -1.18
CA GLY A 90 17.06 -14.68 -1.80
C GLY A 90 16.71 -15.88 -0.90
N SER A 91 16.27 -15.66 0.35
CA SER A 91 15.73 -16.76 1.17
C SER A 91 14.31 -17.12 0.70
N ASP A 92 14.09 -18.40 0.38
CA ASP A 92 12.76 -18.92 0.04
C ASP A 92 11.90 -18.98 1.31
N ARG A 93 11.13 -17.93 1.55
CA ARG A 93 10.13 -17.89 2.63
C ARG A 93 8.73 -17.90 2.05
N GLU A 94 8.13 -19.09 2.03
CA GLU A 94 6.73 -19.28 1.63
C GLU A 94 5.75 -18.62 2.62
N GLN A 95 6.09 -18.57 3.91
CA GLN A 95 5.16 -18.17 4.97
C GLN A 95 4.82 -16.67 5.05
N TRP A 96 5.68 -15.78 4.54
CA TRP A 96 5.47 -14.32 4.65
C TRP A 96 5.45 -13.59 3.30
N GLY A 97 5.57 -14.33 2.19
CA GLY A 97 5.84 -13.77 0.87
C GLY A 97 7.24 -13.13 0.82
N LYS A 98 7.93 -13.24 -0.32
CA LYS A 98 9.33 -12.83 -0.52
C LYS A 98 9.68 -11.37 -0.16
N ARG A 99 8.71 -10.53 0.24
CA ARG A 99 8.83 -9.07 0.41
C ARG A 99 8.78 -8.56 1.86
N LEU A 100 8.18 -9.32 2.80
CA LEU A 100 7.94 -8.81 4.17
C LEU A 100 9.14 -8.97 5.12
N SER A 101 10.12 -9.81 4.77
CA SER A 101 11.37 -9.96 5.52
C SER A 101 12.46 -9.01 5.06
N THR A 102 12.43 -8.55 3.79
CA THR A 102 13.44 -7.65 3.23
C THR A 102 13.19 -6.19 3.60
N VAL A 103 11.98 -5.67 3.37
CA VAL A 103 11.60 -4.31 3.80
C VAL A 103 10.68 -4.42 5.01
N LEU A 104 11.10 -3.82 6.12
CA LEU A 104 10.38 -3.93 7.38
C LEU A 104 9.13 -3.05 7.38
N SER A 105 8.07 -3.56 8.00
CA SER A 105 6.90 -2.76 8.37
C SER A 105 7.22 -1.83 9.55
N MET A 106 6.42 -0.77 9.67
CA MET A 106 6.50 0.18 10.79
C MET A 106 6.53 -0.49 12.17
N ARG A 107 5.67 -1.49 12.40
CA ARG A 107 5.62 -2.23 13.67
C ARG A 107 6.90 -3.05 13.91
N GLN A 108 7.48 -3.64 12.86
CA GLN A 108 8.74 -4.36 12.98
C GLN A 108 9.89 -3.41 13.32
N ILE A 109 9.98 -2.23 12.68
CA ILE A 109 11.02 -1.24 12.99
C ILE A 109 10.95 -0.81 14.46
N ILE A 110 9.76 -0.43 14.94
CA ILE A 110 9.55 -0.02 16.33
C ILE A 110 9.91 -1.15 17.30
N TYR A 111 9.46 -2.38 17.01
CA TYR A 111 9.75 -3.55 17.85
C TYR A 111 11.26 -3.86 17.93
N LEU A 112 11.98 -3.76 16.81
CA LEU A 112 13.41 -4.06 16.76
C LEU A 112 14.28 -2.97 17.39
N ALA A 113 13.74 -1.76 17.58
CA ALA A 113 14.42 -0.61 18.19
C ALA A 113 14.18 -0.48 19.71
N ALA A 114 13.39 -1.36 20.34
CA ALA A 114 13.00 -1.21 21.75
C ALA A 114 14.19 -1.38 22.72
N ASP A 115 14.33 -0.40 23.64
CA ASP A 115 15.47 -0.22 24.55
C ASP A 115 15.49 -1.20 25.75
N ASP A 116 14.36 -1.85 26.03
CA ASP A 116 14.08 -2.62 27.25
C ASP A 116 14.34 -4.12 27.12
N LEU A 117 14.71 -4.58 25.93
CA LEU A 117 14.87 -6.00 25.70
C LEU A 117 16.28 -6.45 26.16
N PRO A 118 16.38 -7.47 27.01
CA PRO A 118 17.67 -7.94 27.52
C PRO A 118 18.55 -8.34 26.35
N TRP A 119 19.68 -7.65 26.17
CA TRP A 119 20.69 -7.97 25.17
C TRP A 119 21.24 -9.38 25.45
N ARG A 120 20.56 -10.38 24.90
CA ARG A 120 20.99 -11.78 24.78
C ARG A 120 20.89 -12.13 23.31
N ASP A 121 21.81 -11.64 22.50
CA ASP A 121 22.25 -12.28 21.27
C ASP A 121 23.60 -11.67 20.86
N GLU A 122 24.47 -12.51 20.33
CA GLU A 122 25.93 -12.38 20.24
C GLU A 122 26.41 -11.38 19.16
N GLU A 123 25.51 -10.62 18.53
CA GLU A 123 25.79 -9.74 17.39
C GLU A 123 25.36 -8.28 17.63
N PRO A 124 26.13 -7.29 17.13
CA PRO A 124 25.77 -5.88 17.19
C PRO A 124 24.51 -5.59 16.36
N GLY A 125 23.70 -4.63 16.83
CA GLY A 125 22.56 -4.11 16.07
C GLY A 125 22.98 -3.39 14.79
N ILE A 126 22.06 -3.28 13.83
CA ILE A 126 22.28 -2.76 12.48
C ILE A 126 21.33 -1.59 12.22
N PRO A 127 21.81 -0.41 11.81
CA PRO A 127 20.93 0.68 11.37
C PRO A 127 20.04 0.25 10.21
N TYR A 128 18.80 0.75 10.16
CA TYR A 128 17.82 0.31 9.15
C TYR A 128 18.32 0.46 7.71
N LEU A 129 18.86 1.63 7.36
CA LEU A 129 19.36 1.92 6.01
C LEU A 129 20.52 0.99 5.61
N ALA A 130 21.44 0.72 6.54
CA ALA A 130 22.53 -0.22 6.31
C ALA A 130 22.03 -1.67 6.13
N GLY A 131 20.94 -2.04 6.83
CA GLY A 131 20.38 -3.38 6.72
C GLY A 131 19.68 -3.67 5.38
N ILE A 132 19.23 -2.64 4.65
CA ILE A 132 18.59 -2.77 3.33
C ILE A 132 19.53 -2.39 2.17
N GLU A 133 20.74 -1.91 2.46
CA GLU A 133 21.71 -1.52 1.45
C GLU A 133 22.06 -2.72 0.53
N GLY A 134 22.04 -2.48 -0.78
CA GLY A 134 22.33 -3.51 -1.80
C GLY A 134 21.14 -4.40 -2.17
N LEU A 135 19.93 -4.18 -1.63
CA LEU A 135 18.73 -4.82 -2.16
C LEU A 135 18.42 -4.29 -3.57
N PRO A 136 18.09 -5.18 -4.53
CA PRO A 136 17.70 -4.76 -5.88
C PRO A 136 16.34 -4.04 -5.86
N ASP A 137 16.15 -3.15 -6.84
CA ASP A 137 14.87 -2.49 -7.16
C ASP A 137 14.26 -1.67 -6.00
N LEU A 138 15.06 -1.24 -5.01
CA LEU A 138 14.59 -0.38 -3.92
C LEU A 138 14.05 0.97 -4.40
N GLU A 139 14.63 1.52 -5.46
CA GLU A 139 14.18 2.81 -6.04
C GLU A 139 12.78 2.71 -6.66
N GLU A 140 12.45 1.53 -7.18
CA GLU A 140 11.14 1.17 -7.75
C GLU A 140 10.18 0.59 -6.71
N TRP A 141 10.64 0.41 -5.47
CA TRP A 141 9.83 -0.20 -4.43
C TRP A 141 8.54 0.59 -4.23
N GLU A 142 7.44 -0.15 -4.17
CA GLU A 142 6.12 0.39 -3.88
C GLU A 142 5.41 -0.40 -2.78
N SER A 143 4.54 0.29 -2.05
CA SER A 143 3.69 -0.37 -1.05
C SER A 143 2.76 -1.42 -1.69
N PRO A 144 2.39 -2.49 -0.97
CA PRO A 144 1.39 -3.45 -1.44
C PRO A 144 0.05 -2.81 -1.83
N ARG A 145 -0.31 -1.69 -1.19
CA ARG A 145 -1.52 -0.93 -1.55
C ARG A 145 -1.38 -0.29 -2.93
N ALA A 146 -0.23 0.28 -3.26
CA ALA A 146 0.04 0.85 -4.58
C ALA A 146 -0.02 -0.23 -5.66
N ALA A 147 0.63 -1.38 -5.43
CA ALA A 147 0.60 -2.54 -6.32
C ALA A 147 -0.85 -3.00 -6.61
N ARG A 148 -1.67 -3.15 -5.57
CA ARG A 148 -3.09 -3.51 -5.73
C ARG A 148 -3.89 -2.47 -6.52
N ARG A 149 -3.61 -1.17 -6.37
CA ARG A 149 -4.27 -0.13 -7.18
C ARG A 149 -3.84 -0.21 -8.64
N ARG A 150 -2.55 -0.42 -8.92
CA ARG A 150 -2.05 -0.59 -10.28
C ARG A 150 -2.70 -1.80 -10.94
N GLU A 151 -2.75 -2.93 -10.23
CA GLU A 151 -3.40 -4.13 -10.73
C GLU A 151 -4.90 -3.93 -10.95
N ALA A 152 -5.62 -3.27 -10.03
CA ALA A 152 -7.03 -2.96 -10.20
C ALA A 152 -7.28 -2.04 -11.42
N ALA A 153 -6.43 -1.03 -11.63
CA ALA A 153 -6.49 -0.16 -12.79
C ALA A 153 -6.21 -0.93 -14.10
N ARG A 154 -5.22 -1.82 -14.08
CA ARG A 154 -4.93 -2.73 -15.20
C ARG A 154 -6.12 -3.64 -15.50
N GLN A 155 -6.73 -4.26 -14.49
CA GLN A 155 -7.91 -5.10 -14.68
C GLN A 155 -9.09 -4.32 -15.23
N ALA A 156 -9.32 -3.08 -14.76
CA ALA A 156 -10.36 -2.21 -15.31
C ALA A 156 -10.10 -1.88 -16.79
N ALA A 157 -8.86 -1.54 -17.15
CA ALA A 157 -8.46 -1.29 -18.53
C ALA A 157 -8.65 -2.54 -19.41
N ILE A 158 -8.35 -3.73 -18.91
CA ILE A 158 -8.59 -4.99 -19.63
C ILE A 158 -10.09 -5.20 -19.89
N GLN A 159 -10.96 -4.91 -18.93
CA GLN A 159 -12.41 -5.03 -19.12
C GLN A 159 -12.94 -4.02 -20.15
N GLU A 160 -12.43 -2.79 -20.13
CA GLU A 160 -12.77 -1.75 -21.09
C GLU A 160 -12.29 -2.11 -22.51
N GLN A 161 -11.03 -2.51 -22.65
CA GLN A 161 -10.47 -2.96 -23.93
C GLN A 161 -11.20 -4.20 -24.45
N ALA A 162 -11.54 -5.16 -23.57
CA ALA A 162 -12.30 -6.34 -23.97
C ALA A 162 -13.63 -5.96 -24.61
N LEU A 163 -14.32 -4.93 -24.13
CA LEU A 163 -15.55 -4.45 -24.78
C LEU A 163 -15.30 -3.93 -26.21
N GLN A 164 -14.13 -3.38 -26.50
CA GLN A 164 -13.76 -2.89 -27.83
C GLN A 164 -13.31 -4.01 -28.79
N GLU A 165 -12.93 -5.17 -28.26
CA GLU A 165 -12.52 -6.31 -29.08
C GLU A 165 -13.70 -7.03 -29.72
N THR A 166 -13.47 -7.65 -30.88
CA THR A 166 -14.44 -8.60 -31.46
C THR A 166 -14.30 -9.97 -30.79
N CYS A 167 -15.41 -10.58 -30.37
CA CYS A 167 -15.37 -11.92 -29.78
C CYS A 167 -15.34 -13.00 -30.87
N THR A 168 -14.26 -13.78 -30.94
CA THR A 168 -14.17 -14.92 -31.88
C THR A 168 -15.04 -16.13 -31.50
N THR A 169 -15.54 -16.20 -30.26
CA THR A 169 -16.37 -17.32 -29.78
C THR A 169 -17.85 -17.15 -30.10
N CYS A 170 -18.39 -15.94 -29.93
CA CYS A 170 -19.82 -15.65 -30.16
C CYS A 170 -20.07 -14.54 -31.19
N SER A 171 -19.01 -14.10 -31.90
CA SER A 171 -19.06 -13.04 -32.92
C SER A 171 -19.61 -11.70 -32.42
N ALA A 172 -19.64 -11.48 -31.11
CA ALA A 172 -20.03 -10.20 -30.51
C ALA A 172 -19.09 -9.10 -31.01
N GLN A 173 -19.70 -8.06 -31.59
CA GLN A 173 -19.00 -6.91 -32.15
C GLN A 173 -18.45 -5.98 -31.05
N PRO A 174 -17.50 -5.07 -31.38
CA PRO A 174 -17.07 -4.01 -30.49
C PRO A 174 -18.26 -3.24 -29.89
N GLY A 175 -18.15 -2.88 -28.61
CA GLY A 175 -19.21 -2.22 -27.85
C GLY A 175 -20.35 -3.14 -27.39
N ARG A 176 -20.34 -4.44 -27.73
CA ARG A 176 -21.37 -5.40 -27.30
C ARG A 176 -20.81 -6.42 -26.30
N PRO A 177 -21.58 -6.77 -25.25
CA PRO A 177 -21.18 -7.83 -24.33
C PRO A 177 -21.23 -9.19 -25.03
N CYS A 178 -20.48 -10.16 -24.51
CA CYS A 178 -20.59 -11.53 -24.99
C CYS A 178 -21.96 -12.12 -24.67
N VAL A 179 -22.44 -13.01 -25.53
CA VAL A 179 -23.64 -13.82 -25.28
C VAL A 179 -23.28 -15.29 -25.08
N THR A 180 -24.01 -15.98 -24.21
CA THR A 180 -23.92 -17.42 -24.01
C THR A 180 -24.54 -18.18 -25.20
N SER A 181 -24.37 -19.50 -25.25
CA SER A 181 -25.02 -20.36 -26.25
C SER A 181 -26.54 -20.29 -26.24
N THR A 182 -27.15 -19.85 -25.13
CA THR A 182 -28.60 -19.65 -24.99
C THR A 182 -29.06 -18.23 -25.35
N GLY A 183 -28.16 -17.38 -25.84
CA GLY A 183 -28.46 -16.00 -26.26
C GLY A 183 -28.57 -14.98 -25.11
N ARG A 184 -28.24 -15.36 -23.87
CA ARG A 184 -28.22 -14.43 -22.73
C ARG A 184 -26.90 -13.68 -22.67
N THR A 185 -26.91 -12.45 -22.19
CA THR A 185 -25.69 -11.70 -21.90
C THR A 185 -24.87 -12.44 -20.85
N ALA A 186 -23.60 -12.71 -21.17
CA ALA A 186 -22.67 -13.32 -20.24
C ALA A 186 -22.16 -12.27 -19.25
N GLU A 187 -22.05 -12.66 -17.97
CA GLU A 187 -21.46 -11.80 -16.93
C GLU A 187 -19.97 -11.54 -17.16
N LEU A 188 -19.30 -12.46 -17.86
CA LEU A 188 -17.88 -12.38 -18.20
C LEU A 188 -17.69 -12.53 -19.72
N TYR A 189 -16.66 -11.86 -20.24
CA TYR A 189 -16.24 -12.06 -21.62
C TYR A 189 -15.60 -13.44 -21.82
N HIS A 190 -15.72 -13.97 -23.04
CA HIS A 190 -15.05 -15.21 -23.40
C HIS A 190 -13.53 -15.08 -23.32
N LYS A 191 -12.85 -16.14 -22.88
CA LYS A 191 -11.40 -16.19 -22.68
C LYS A 191 -10.57 -15.65 -23.86
N PRO A 192 -10.87 -15.96 -25.14
CA PRO A 192 -10.10 -15.42 -26.26
C PRO A 192 -10.16 -13.89 -26.36
N ARG A 193 -11.31 -13.29 -26.03
CA ARG A 193 -11.51 -11.84 -26.05
C ARG A 193 -10.74 -11.15 -24.93
N ILE A 194 -10.80 -11.70 -23.71
CA ILE A 194 -9.98 -11.23 -22.59
C ILE A 194 -8.49 -11.33 -22.93
N LYS A 195 -8.04 -12.45 -23.51
CA LYS A 195 -6.64 -12.65 -23.86
C LYS A 195 -6.14 -11.60 -24.87
N ALA A 196 -6.94 -11.29 -25.90
CA ALA A 196 -6.61 -10.24 -26.86
C ALA A 196 -6.51 -8.87 -26.19
N ALA A 197 -7.52 -8.52 -25.39
CA ALA A 197 -7.55 -7.26 -24.65
C ALA A 197 -6.37 -7.13 -23.65
N THR A 198 -6.00 -8.21 -22.98
CA THR A 198 -4.84 -8.25 -22.09
C THR A 198 -3.54 -7.96 -22.85
N ALA A 199 -3.34 -8.58 -24.02
CA ALA A 199 -2.14 -8.33 -24.82
C ALA A 199 -2.02 -6.87 -25.26
N GLU A 200 -3.14 -6.26 -25.67
CA GLU A 200 -3.16 -4.85 -26.08
C GLU A 200 -2.87 -3.91 -24.90
N VAL A 201 -3.53 -4.12 -23.75
CA VAL A 201 -3.28 -3.32 -22.55
C VAL A 201 -1.84 -3.45 -22.07
N ASP A 202 -1.29 -4.67 -22.06
CA ASP A 202 0.09 -4.90 -21.63
C ASP A 202 1.09 -4.24 -22.59
N ALA A 203 0.85 -4.29 -23.90
CA ALA A 203 1.67 -3.61 -24.89
C ALA A 203 1.62 -2.08 -24.74
N ALA A 204 0.43 -1.52 -24.50
CA ALA A 204 0.25 -0.10 -24.27
C ALA A 204 0.94 0.38 -22.97
N LEU A 205 0.88 -0.42 -21.90
CA LEU A 205 1.58 -0.13 -20.65
C LEU A 205 3.10 -0.17 -20.81
N ALA A 206 3.63 -1.19 -21.50
CA ALA A 206 5.07 -1.28 -21.79
C ALA A 206 5.56 -0.08 -22.61
N ALA A 207 4.82 0.31 -23.65
CA ALA A 207 5.17 1.47 -24.47
C ALA A 207 5.12 2.79 -23.69
N ALA A 208 4.20 2.92 -22.73
CA ALA A 208 4.13 4.09 -21.85
C ALA A 208 5.34 4.17 -20.90
N GLU A 209 5.83 3.04 -20.41
CA GLU A 209 7.02 2.97 -19.54
C GLU A 209 8.30 3.38 -20.30
N GLU A 210 8.45 2.95 -21.55
CA GLU A 210 9.59 3.31 -22.42
C GLU A 210 9.61 4.79 -22.83
N GLY A 211 8.44 5.41 -23.02
CA GLY A 211 8.31 6.82 -23.43
C GLY A 211 8.54 7.86 -22.33
N THR A 212 8.81 7.43 -21.09
CA THR A 212 9.05 8.32 -19.94
C THR A 212 10.48 8.29 -19.41
N SER A 213 11.37 7.54 -20.08
CA SER A 213 12.84 7.53 -19.85
C SER A 213 13.56 8.52 -20.76
#